data_AF-A0A949Z3P6-F1
#
_entry.id   AF-A0A949Z3P6-F1
#
_cell.length_a   1.000
_cell.length_b   1.000
_cell.length_c   1.000
_cell.angle_alpha   90.00
_cell.angle_beta   90.00
_cell.angle_gamma   90.00
#
_symmetry.space_group_name_H-M   'P 1'
#
loop_
_entity.id
_entity.type
_entity.pdbx_description
1 polymer ?
#
loop_
_entity_poly.entity_id
_entity_poly.type
_entity_poly.pdbx_seq_one_letter_code
_entity_poly.pdbx_strand_id
1 'polypeptide(L)'
;MACAISLFLIVLATLRSSAATVNGSATATVNQLLATIGKLRTTTDPREREKLVTSIDASLAIQQLSQQALGAQWSKLDSEERTHFVALVTQLLEKIAYPNAARFFSGFQVKVLGEDVQGGRHIVRTLVTRPEGGAVAIDYILEQTDGRWIIVDVILDHQSLVASMTSQIQATLKASSYRGLVGQMQARLSQEGARPSP
;
A
#
# COMPACT_ATOMS: atom_id res chain seq x y z
N MET A 1 -32.83 66.19 16.04
CA MET A 1 -31.98 66.83 15.01
C MET A 1 -30.53 66.44 15.32
N ALA A 2 -29.82 65.83 14.36
CA ALA A 2 -28.37 65.56 14.30
C ALA A 2 -27.75 64.54 15.31
N CYS A 3 -27.22 63.39 14.83
CA CYS A 3 -25.79 63.09 14.52
C CYS A 3 -24.96 62.70 15.77
N ALA A 4 -24.04 61.73 15.81
CA ALA A 4 -23.45 60.81 14.84
C ALA A 4 -22.57 59.76 15.59
N ILE A 5 -22.54 58.52 15.05
CA ILE A 5 -21.36 57.67 14.71
C ILE A 5 -20.22 57.45 15.74
N SER A 6 -19.97 56.17 16.09
CA SER A 6 -18.71 55.39 15.89
C SER A 6 -18.73 54.16 16.82
N LEU A 7 -18.96 52.92 16.38
CA LEU A 7 -18.16 52.04 15.50
C LEU A 7 -16.81 51.60 16.12
N PHE A 8 -16.80 50.49 16.86
CA PHE A 8 -15.74 49.46 16.78
C PHE A 8 -16.20 48.16 17.48
N LEU A 9 -17.09 47.41 16.83
CA LEU A 9 -17.31 46.00 17.18
C LEU A 9 -16.22 45.19 16.48
N ILE A 10 -15.14 44.87 17.21
CA ILE A 10 -14.21 43.82 16.82
C ILE A 10 -14.97 42.51 16.93
N VAL A 11 -15.65 42.12 15.85
CA VAL A 11 -16.05 40.74 15.64
C VAL A 11 -14.75 40.00 15.38
N LEU A 12 -14.19 39.40 16.43
CA LEU A 12 -13.16 38.38 16.30
C LEU A 12 -13.85 37.17 15.67
N ALA A 13 -13.99 37.22 14.35
CA ALA A 13 -14.29 36.05 13.55
C ALA A 13 -13.15 35.08 13.82
N THR A 14 -13.35 34.15 14.74
CA THR A 14 -12.52 32.96 14.80
C THR A 14 -12.74 32.28 13.45
N LEU A 15 -11.84 32.56 12.49
CA LEU A 15 -11.60 31.63 11.42
C LEU A 15 -11.18 30.35 12.11
N ARG A 16 -12.16 29.47 12.38
CA ARG A 16 -11.89 28.06 12.36
C ARG A 16 -11.40 27.80 10.95
N SER A 17 -10.08 27.88 10.77
CA SER A 17 -9.43 27.15 9.70
C SER A 17 -9.82 25.70 9.93
N SER A 18 -10.91 25.27 9.28
CA SER A 18 -10.99 23.89 8.84
C SER A 18 -9.80 23.74 7.90
N ALA A 19 -8.63 23.42 8.46
CA ALA A 19 -7.70 22.58 7.75
C ALA A 19 -8.53 21.34 7.42
N ALA A 20 -9.11 21.32 6.22
CA ALA A 20 -9.67 20.14 5.63
C ALA A 20 -8.50 19.17 5.59
N THR A 21 -8.40 18.34 6.62
CA THR A 21 -7.47 17.23 6.63
C THR A 21 -7.87 16.43 5.41
N VAL A 22 -6.97 16.31 4.44
CA VAL A 22 -7.13 15.41 3.30
C VAL A 22 -7.01 13.99 3.85
N ASN A 23 -7.94 13.60 4.71
CA ASN A 23 -8.06 12.27 5.27
C ASN A 23 -9.25 11.67 4.52
N GLY A 24 -8.97 11.06 3.36
CA GLY A 24 -9.96 10.23 2.68
C GLY A 24 -10.46 9.09 3.59
N SER A 25 -11.54 8.40 3.22
CA SER A 25 -11.96 7.18 3.92
C SER A 25 -11.06 5.98 3.55
N ALA A 26 -11.14 4.88 4.31
CA ALA A 26 -10.45 3.63 3.96
C ALA A 26 -10.85 3.16 2.55
N THR A 27 -12.15 3.20 2.23
CA THR A 27 -12.65 2.95 0.87
C THR A 27 -12.04 3.88 -0.18
N ALA A 28 -11.89 5.19 0.10
CA ALA A 28 -11.27 6.13 -0.83
C ALA A 28 -9.79 5.80 -1.10
N THR A 29 -9.05 5.40 -0.06
CA THR A 29 -7.66 4.95 -0.18
C THR A 29 -7.54 3.72 -1.07
N VAL A 30 -8.42 2.73 -0.91
CA VAL A 30 -8.44 1.52 -1.76
C VAL A 30 -8.80 1.87 -3.21
N ASN A 31 -9.79 2.72 -3.43
CA ASN A 31 -10.14 3.19 -4.77
C ASN A 31 -8.96 3.92 -5.45
N GLN A 32 -8.24 4.76 -4.71
CA GLN A 32 -7.05 5.44 -5.21
C GLN A 32 -5.93 4.45 -5.54
N LEU A 33 -5.69 3.45 -4.69
CA LEU A 33 -4.71 2.40 -4.95
C LEU A 33 -5.05 1.66 -6.27
N LEU A 34 -6.29 1.18 -6.40
CA LEU A 34 -6.75 0.45 -7.58
C LEU A 34 -6.62 1.29 -8.86
N ALA A 35 -7.01 2.56 -8.81
CA ALA A 35 -6.86 3.48 -9.93
C ALA A 35 -5.38 3.71 -10.30
N THR A 36 -4.51 3.82 -9.30
CA THR A 36 -3.06 4.01 -9.50
C THR A 36 -2.41 2.78 -10.12
N ILE A 37 -2.76 1.58 -9.64
CA ILE A 37 -2.32 0.30 -10.23
C ILE A 37 -2.81 0.15 -11.67
N GLY A 38 -4.06 0.54 -11.96
CA GLY A 38 -4.61 0.52 -13.31
C GLY A 38 -3.82 1.41 -14.28
N LYS A 39 -3.45 2.62 -13.85
CA LYS A 39 -2.62 3.55 -14.64
C LYS A 39 -1.20 3.03 -14.86
N LEU A 40 -0.61 2.37 -13.86
CA LEU A 40 0.76 1.84 -13.94
C LEU A 40 0.99 0.91 -15.13
N ARG A 41 -0.07 0.23 -15.63
CA ARG A 41 -0.01 -0.62 -16.82
C ARG A 41 0.16 0.18 -18.11
N THR A 42 -0.52 1.32 -18.23
CA THR A 42 -0.62 2.10 -19.47
C THR A 42 0.41 3.22 -19.55
N THR A 43 0.95 3.65 -18.42
CA THR A 43 1.93 4.74 -18.37
C THR A 43 3.27 4.30 -18.94
N THR A 44 3.71 4.99 -19.99
CA THR A 44 5.00 4.79 -20.65
C THR A 44 6.04 5.85 -20.26
N ASP A 45 5.62 7.02 -19.76
CA ASP A 45 6.53 8.05 -19.24
C ASP A 45 7.20 7.56 -17.94
N PRO A 46 8.54 7.43 -17.91
CA PRO A 46 9.26 6.99 -16.72
C PRO A 46 9.00 7.85 -15.48
N ARG A 47 8.85 9.18 -15.64
CA ARG A 47 8.65 10.10 -14.50
C ARG A 47 7.24 9.99 -13.93
N GLU A 48 6.25 9.82 -14.79
CA GLU A 48 4.88 9.56 -14.33
C GLU A 48 4.79 8.18 -13.67
N ARG A 49 5.44 7.17 -14.26
CA ARG A 49 5.50 5.82 -13.69
C ARG A 49 6.10 5.84 -12.29
N GLU A 50 7.21 6.55 -12.08
CA GLU A 50 7.84 6.72 -10.77
C GLU A 50 6.87 7.33 -9.74
N LYS A 51 6.13 8.39 -10.11
CA LYS A 51 5.11 9.00 -9.23
C LYS A 51 3.99 8.03 -8.86
N LEU A 52 3.52 7.22 -9.81
CA LEU A 52 2.52 6.19 -9.53
C LEU A 52 3.05 5.15 -8.54
N VAL A 53 4.30 4.69 -8.73
CA VAL A 53 4.95 3.74 -7.82
C VAL A 53 5.08 4.32 -6.42
N THR A 54 5.61 5.53 -6.26
CA THR A 54 5.71 6.20 -4.96
C THR A 54 4.35 6.39 -4.29
N SER A 55 3.30 6.68 -5.07
CA SER A 55 1.93 6.75 -4.54
C SER A 55 1.41 5.40 -4.05
N ILE A 56 1.77 4.30 -4.71
CA ILE A 56 1.41 2.95 -4.26
C ILE A 56 2.18 2.65 -2.96
N ASP A 57 3.49 2.89 -2.92
CA ASP A 57 4.31 2.64 -1.73
C ASP A 57 3.81 3.39 -0.50
N ALA A 58 3.43 4.66 -0.67
CA ALA A 58 2.88 5.49 0.40
C ALA A 58 1.54 4.98 0.97
N SER A 59 0.83 4.12 0.23
CA SER A 59 -0.42 3.51 0.70
C SER A 59 -0.22 2.23 1.50
N LEU A 60 1.00 1.68 1.54
CA LEU A 60 1.32 0.39 2.16
C LEU A 60 2.20 0.55 3.40
N ALA A 61 1.99 -0.29 4.41
CA ALA A 61 2.80 -0.30 5.63
C ALA A 61 4.16 -1.01 5.45
N ILE A 62 4.90 -0.76 4.38
CA ILE A 62 6.07 -1.60 3.95
C ILE A 62 7.09 -1.80 5.09
N GLN A 63 7.38 -0.76 5.86
CA GLN A 63 8.26 -0.84 7.03
C GLN A 63 7.77 -1.86 8.07
N GLN A 64 6.51 -1.73 8.48
CA GLN A 64 5.87 -2.61 9.46
C GLN A 64 5.80 -4.04 8.94
N LEU A 65 5.44 -4.23 7.67
CA LEU A 65 5.36 -5.53 7.03
C LEU A 65 6.72 -6.22 6.95
N SER A 66 7.77 -5.47 6.62
CA SER A 66 9.14 -5.97 6.57
C SER A 66 9.61 -6.42 7.95
N GLN A 67 9.33 -5.62 8.98
CA GLN A 67 9.64 -5.98 10.37
C GLN A 67 8.88 -7.23 10.82
N GLN A 68 7.57 -7.30 10.55
CA GLN A 68 6.74 -8.45 10.88
C GLN A 68 7.26 -9.72 10.20
N ALA A 69 7.63 -9.63 8.93
CA ALA A 69 8.09 -10.78 8.16
C ALA A 69 9.42 -11.36 8.67
N LEU A 70 10.34 -10.51 9.14
CA LEU A 70 11.59 -10.95 9.77
C LEU A 70 11.39 -11.51 11.19
N GLY A 71 10.34 -11.05 11.90
CA GLY A 71 10.04 -11.50 13.25
C GLY A 71 11.24 -11.33 14.19
N ALA A 72 11.62 -12.39 14.91
CA ALA A 72 12.74 -12.35 15.86
C ALA A 72 14.10 -12.01 15.22
N GLN A 73 14.27 -12.19 13.90
CA GLN A 73 15.49 -11.80 13.21
C GLN A 73 15.67 -10.27 13.17
N TRP A 74 14.58 -9.49 13.12
CA TRP A 74 14.63 -8.03 13.04
C TRP A 74 15.46 -7.39 14.16
N SER A 75 15.27 -7.87 15.39
CA SER A 75 15.96 -7.34 16.57
C SER A 75 17.47 -7.61 16.57
N LYS A 76 17.94 -8.58 15.76
CA LYS A 76 19.36 -8.92 15.62
C LYS A 76 20.07 -8.09 14.56
N LEU A 77 19.32 -7.43 13.68
CA LEU A 77 19.86 -6.59 12.62
C LEU A 77 20.18 -5.20 13.15
N ASP A 78 21.24 -4.59 12.63
CA ASP A 78 21.53 -3.18 12.85
C ASP A 78 20.63 -2.27 11.98
N SER A 79 20.78 -0.94 12.13
CA SER A 79 19.97 0.03 11.39
C SER A 79 20.21 0.00 9.87
N GLU A 80 21.43 -0.27 9.44
CA GLU A 80 21.79 -0.33 8.02
C GLU A 80 21.18 -1.59 7.39
N GLU A 81 21.30 -2.74 8.06
CA GLU A 81 20.71 -4.00 7.63
C GLU A 81 19.19 -3.94 7.56
N ARG A 82 18.53 -3.31 8.55
CA ARG A 82 17.07 -3.10 8.53
C ARG A 82 16.65 -2.22 7.35
N THR A 83 17.37 -1.13 7.11
CA THR A 83 17.11 -0.21 6.00
C THR A 83 17.29 -0.91 4.65
N HIS A 84 18.38 -1.67 4.50
CA HIS A 84 18.66 -2.44 3.31
C HIS A 84 17.60 -3.52 3.06
N PHE A 85 17.16 -4.24 4.10
CA PHE A 85 16.11 -5.24 3.97
C PHE A 85 14.78 -4.64 3.50
N VAL A 86 14.35 -3.53 4.11
CA VAL A 86 13.13 -2.82 3.70
C VAL A 86 13.25 -2.37 2.25
N ALA A 87 14.41 -1.83 1.84
CA ALA A 87 14.65 -1.43 0.46
C ALA A 87 14.57 -2.63 -0.52
N LEU A 88 15.02 -3.82 -0.14
CA LEU A 88 14.88 -5.03 -0.96
C LEU A 88 13.42 -5.48 -1.08
N VAL A 89 12.65 -5.41 0.02
CA VAL A 89 11.20 -5.69 -0.02
C VAL A 89 10.48 -4.70 -0.94
N THR A 90 10.76 -3.40 -0.80
CA THR A 90 10.20 -2.36 -1.67
C THR A 90 10.53 -2.64 -3.13
N GLN A 91 11.79 -2.91 -3.47
CA GLN A 91 12.17 -3.24 -4.86
C GLN A 91 11.43 -4.46 -5.41
N LEU A 92 11.23 -5.51 -4.61
CA LEU A 92 10.43 -6.67 -5.05
C LEU A 92 8.97 -6.30 -5.31
N LEU A 93 8.39 -5.42 -4.49
CA LEU A 93 7.05 -4.90 -4.72
C LEU A 93 6.98 -4.10 -6.03
N GLU A 94 7.87 -3.14 -6.21
CA GLU A 94 7.91 -2.26 -7.37
C GLU A 94 8.17 -2.99 -8.69
N LYS A 95 9.11 -3.94 -8.70
CA LYS A 95 9.58 -4.61 -9.91
C LYS A 95 8.75 -5.83 -10.28
N ILE A 96 8.12 -6.49 -9.30
CA ILE A 96 7.42 -7.76 -9.51
C ILE A 96 5.95 -7.63 -9.11
N ALA A 97 5.66 -7.24 -7.87
CA ALA A 97 4.29 -7.31 -7.35
C ALA A 97 3.35 -6.30 -8.03
N TYR A 98 3.71 -5.03 -8.14
CA TYR A 98 2.83 -4.01 -8.74
C TYR A 98 2.60 -4.22 -10.23
N PRO A 99 3.61 -4.57 -11.05
CA PRO A 99 3.36 -4.97 -12.44
C PRO A 99 2.45 -6.19 -12.55
N ASN A 100 2.62 -7.19 -11.67
CA ASN A 100 1.75 -8.36 -11.64
C ASN A 100 0.31 -7.99 -11.27
N ALA A 101 0.12 -7.13 -10.27
CA ALA A 101 -1.20 -6.61 -9.91
C ALA A 101 -1.82 -5.83 -11.08
N ALA A 102 -1.07 -4.95 -11.72
CA ALA A 102 -1.54 -4.16 -12.86
C ALA A 102 -1.97 -5.05 -14.05
N ARG A 103 -1.27 -6.16 -14.29
CA ARG A 103 -1.68 -7.20 -15.26
C ARG A 103 -2.91 -7.96 -14.78
N PHE A 104 -2.97 -8.34 -13.50
CA PHE A 104 -4.10 -9.07 -12.92
C PHE A 104 -5.39 -8.27 -13.03
N PHE A 105 -5.39 -6.97 -12.74
CA PHE A 105 -6.58 -6.13 -12.88
C PHE A 105 -6.89 -5.75 -14.34
N SER A 106 -6.01 -6.04 -15.29
CA SER A 106 -6.22 -5.75 -16.70
C SER A 106 -7.34 -6.61 -17.27
N GLY A 107 -8.44 -5.98 -17.66
CA GLY A 107 -9.59 -6.66 -18.24
C GLY A 107 -10.62 -7.14 -17.21
N PHE A 108 -10.45 -6.80 -15.93
CA PHE A 108 -11.43 -7.12 -14.90
C PHE A 108 -12.18 -5.87 -14.45
N GLN A 109 -13.44 -6.05 -14.04
CA GLN A 109 -14.20 -5.03 -13.33
C GLN A 109 -13.97 -5.21 -11.84
N VAL A 110 -13.63 -4.13 -11.15
CA VAL A 110 -13.50 -4.12 -9.69
C VAL A 110 -14.72 -3.43 -9.10
N LYS A 111 -15.41 -4.12 -8.20
CA LYS A 111 -16.55 -3.57 -7.45
C LYS A 111 -16.22 -3.56 -5.96
N VAL A 112 -16.28 -2.40 -5.33
CA VAL A 112 -16.30 -2.32 -3.87
C VAL A 112 -17.65 -2.81 -3.37
N LEU A 113 -17.64 -3.80 -2.49
CA LEU A 113 -18.83 -4.40 -1.90
C LEU A 113 -19.25 -3.68 -0.62
N GLY A 114 -18.28 -3.13 0.12
CA GLY A 114 -18.52 -2.39 1.35
C GLY A 114 -17.28 -2.30 2.22
N GLU A 115 -17.46 -1.67 3.38
CA GLU A 115 -16.44 -1.49 4.40
C GLU A 115 -16.98 -2.03 5.73
N ASP A 116 -16.13 -2.70 6.50
CA ASP A 116 -16.44 -3.27 7.81
C ASP A 116 -15.31 -2.98 8.79
N VAL A 117 -15.60 -3.03 10.08
CA VAL A 117 -14.60 -2.75 11.13
C VAL A 117 -14.50 -3.94 12.06
N GLN A 118 -13.32 -4.57 12.10
CA GLN A 118 -13.06 -5.75 12.92
C GLN A 118 -11.76 -5.57 13.69
N GLY A 119 -11.82 -5.67 15.02
CA GLY A 119 -10.63 -5.57 15.88
C GLY A 119 -9.86 -4.25 15.73
N GLY A 120 -10.55 -3.14 15.43
CA GLY A 120 -9.92 -1.83 15.20
C GLY A 120 -9.31 -1.63 13.80
N ARG A 121 -9.46 -2.61 12.90
CA ARG A 121 -9.03 -2.54 11.50
C ARG A 121 -10.22 -2.36 10.58
N HIS A 122 -10.03 -1.61 9.51
CA HIS A 122 -11.02 -1.41 8.46
C HIS A 122 -10.79 -2.44 7.35
N ILE A 123 -11.85 -3.12 6.94
CA ILE A 123 -11.84 -4.14 5.90
C ILE A 123 -12.68 -3.63 4.74
N VAL A 124 -12.01 -3.18 3.67
CA VAL A 124 -12.67 -2.79 2.43
C VAL A 124 -12.75 -4.01 1.53
N ARG A 125 -13.96 -4.52 1.31
CA ARG A 125 -14.21 -5.73 0.53
C ARG A 125 -14.44 -5.38 -0.92
N THR A 126 -13.76 -6.09 -1.81
CA THR A 126 -13.89 -5.91 -3.25
C THR A 126 -14.09 -7.24 -3.98
N LEU A 127 -14.75 -7.17 -5.12
CA LEU A 127 -14.91 -8.29 -6.03
C LEU A 127 -14.32 -7.92 -7.39
N VAL A 128 -13.42 -8.76 -7.88
CA VAL A 128 -12.78 -8.61 -9.19
C VAL A 128 -13.37 -9.64 -10.13
N THR A 129 -14.10 -9.20 -11.16
CA THR A 129 -14.85 -10.08 -12.07
C THR A 129 -14.32 -9.99 -13.49
N ARG A 130 -14.20 -11.14 -14.15
CA ARG A 130 -13.75 -11.26 -15.54
C ARG A 130 -14.96 -11.24 -16.50
N PRO A 131 -14.87 -10.59 -17.67
CA PRO A 131 -15.96 -10.57 -18.65
C PRO A 131 -16.40 -11.97 -19.09
N GLU A 132 -15.45 -12.88 -19.29
CA GLU A 132 -15.67 -14.28 -19.69
C GLU A 132 -16.05 -15.22 -18.52
N GLY A 133 -16.26 -14.67 -17.31
CA GLY A 133 -16.68 -15.40 -16.13
C GLY A 133 -15.55 -15.65 -15.11
N GLY A 134 -15.96 -15.86 -13.86
CA GLY A 134 -15.08 -15.97 -12.71
C GLY A 134 -15.03 -14.67 -11.90
N ALA A 135 -14.89 -14.83 -10.58
CA ALA A 135 -14.80 -13.74 -9.63
C ALA A 135 -13.75 -14.09 -8.57
N VAL A 136 -12.97 -13.08 -8.19
CA VAL A 136 -11.94 -13.18 -7.15
C VAL A 136 -12.28 -12.17 -6.06
N ALA A 137 -12.38 -12.64 -4.83
CA ALA A 137 -12.62 -11.78 -3.68
C ALA A 137 -11.29 -11.21 -3.19
N ILE A 138 -11.24 -9.90 -3.00
CA ILE A 138 -10.07 -9.21 -2.45
C ILE A 138 -10.52 -8.30 -1.31
N ASP A 139 -10.05 -8.59 -0.11
CA ASP A 139 -10.27 -7.75 1.07
C ASP A 139 -8.98 -6.98 1.38
N TYR A 140 -9.09 -5.66 1.48
CA TYR A 140 -8.01 -4.78 1.90
C TYR A 140 -8.15 -4.47 3.38
N ILE A 141 -7.09 -4.73 4.15
CA ILE A 141 -7.06 -4.46 5.58
C ILE A 141 -6.30 -3.16 5.81
N LEU A 142 -6.94 -2.18 6.44
CA LEU A 142 -6.39 -0.86 6.68
C LEU A 142 -6.37 -0.52 8.16
N GLU A 143 -5.32 0.18 8.56
CA GLU A 143 -5.17 0.83 9.86
C GLU A 143 -5.01 2.34 9.66
N GLN A 144 -5.40 3.12 10.67
CA GLN A 144 -5.18 4.56 10.65
C GLN A 144 -3.91 4.91 11.43
N THR A 145 -2.93 5.50 10.74
CA THR A 145 -1.63 5.89 11.30
C THR A 145 -1.41 7.38 11.04
N ASP A 146 -1.23 8.18 12.09
CA ASP A 146 -1.05 9.63 12.02
C ASP A 146 -2.11 10.33 11.16
N GLY A 147 -3.37 9.91 11.31
CA GLY A 147 -4.50 10.45 10.56
C GLY A 147 -4.65 9.90 9.13
N ARG A 148 -3.72 9.09 8.64
CA ARG A 148 -3.76 8.51 7.28
C ARG A 148 -4.16 7.04 7.30
N TRP A 149 -4.94 6.61 6.32
CA TRP A 149 -5.23 5.19 6.11
C TRP A 149 -4.06 4.52 5.40
N ILE A 150 -3.56 3.44 5.99
CA ILE A 150 -2.47 2.63 5.45
C ILE A 150 -2.96 1.20 5.33
N ILE A 151 -2.71 0.59 4.17
CA ILE A 151 -3.01 -0.82 3.93
C ILE A 151 -1.93 -1.66 4.62
N VAL A 152 -2.38 -2.51 5.53
CA VAL A 152 -1.54 -3.39 6.34
C VAL A 152 -1.68 -4.86 5.95
N ASP A 153 -2.65 -5.21 5.10
CA ASP A 153 -2.72 -6.53 4.46
C ASP A 153 -3.67 -6.51 3.25
N VAL A 154 -3.51 -7.50 2.39
CA VAL A 154 -4.45 -7.82 1.31
C VAL A 154 -4.76 -9.30 1.42
N ILE A 155 -6.03 -9.64 1.47
CA ILE A 155 -6.53 -11.02 1.49
C ILE A 155 -7.06 -11.34 0.11
N LEU A 156 -6.35 -12.20 -0.63
CA LEU A 156 -6.71 -12.66 -1.96
C LEU A 156 -7.19 -14.11 -1.85
N ASP A 157 -8.41 -14.41 -2.27
CA ASP A 157 -9.00 -15.76 -2.16
C ASP A 157 -8.81 -16.37 -0.76
N HIS A 158 -9.17 -15.60 0.27
CA HIS A 158 -9.04 -15.95 1.69
C HIS A 158 -7.61 -16.11 2.21
N GLN A 159 -6.58 -15.83 1.40
CA GLN A 159 -5.19 -15.91 1.80
C GLN A 159 -4.60 -14.52 2.01
N SER A 160 -4.13 -14.26 3.23
CA SER A 160 -3.35 -13.06 3.56
C SER A 160 -2.01 -13.07 2.82
N LEU A 161 -1.76 -12.03 2.04
CA LEU A 161 -0.47 -11.85 1.36
C LEU A 161 0.66 -11.64 2.36
N VAL A 162 0.41 -10.90 3.43
CA VAL A 162 1.41 -10.66 4.49
C VAL A 162 1.76 -11.94 5.24
N ALA A 163 0.77 -12.76 5.58
CA ALA A 163 0.99 -14.04 6.26
C ALA A 163 1.73 -15.03 5.35
N SER A 164 1.41 -15.06 4.05
CA SER A 164 2.11 -15.89 3.07
C SER A 164 3.56 -15.46 2.90
N MET A 165 3.82 -14.16 2.73
CA MET A 165 5.17 -13.60 2.65
C MET A 165 5.98 -13.90 3.91
N THR A 166 5.38 -13.68 5.09
CA THR A 166 6.01 -13.97 6.38
C THR A 166 6.38 -15.44 6.48
N SER A 167 5.47 -16.34 6.11
CA SER A 167 5.71 -17.79 6.15
C SER A 167 6.89 -18.19 5.25
N GLN A 168 6.95 -17.65 4.03
CA GLN A 168 8.05 -17.91 3.09
C GLN A 168 9.39 -17.40 3.64
N ILE A 169 9.43 -16.18 4.17
CA ILE A 169 10.64 -15.59 4.75
C ILE A 169 11.11 -16.39 5.97
N GLN A 170 10.19 -16.77 6.87
CA GLN A 170 10.51 -17.58 8.04
C GLN A 170 10.99 -18.98 7.65
N ALA A 171 10.44 -19.60 6.61
CA ALA A 171 10.94 -20.86 6.08
C ALA A 171 12.37 -20.73 5.56
N THR A 172 12.68 -19.68 4.80
CA THR A 172 14.04 -19.39 4.32
C THR A 172 15.01 -19.12 5.47
N LEU A 173 14.60 -18.37 6.50
CA LEU A 173 15.42 -18.12 7.70
C LEU A 173 15.66 -19.37 8.56
N LYS A 174 14.78 -20.38 8.48
CA LYS A 174 15.00 -21.68 9.13
C LYS A 174 15.95 -22.57 8.32
N ALA A 175 15.81 -22.55 6.99
CA ALA A 175 16.62 -23.36 6.09
C ALA A 175 18.00 -22.75 5.79
N SER A 176 18.17 -21.44 5.98
CA SER A 176 19.36 -20.68 5.64
C SER A 176 19.59 -19.53 6.62
N SER A 177 20.65 -18.75 6.42
CA SER A 177 20.90 -17.54 7.23
C SER A 177 20.18 -16.31 6.66
N TYR A 178 20.16 -15.21 7.42
CA TYR A 178 19.72 -13.90 6.92
C TYR A 178 20.44 -13.50 5.62
N ARG A 179 21.75 -13.78 5.52
CA ARG A 179 22.52 -13.57 4.28
C ARG A 179 21.98 -14.42 3.13
N GLY A 180 21.56 -15.66 3.41
CA GLY A 180 20.91 -16.54 2.43
C GLY A 180 19.58 -15.96 1.93
N LEU A 181 18.75 -15.45 2.83
CA LEU A 181 17.50 -14.76 2.48
C LEU A 181 17.76 -13.55 1.57
N VAL A 182 18.67 -12.66 1.97
CA VAL A 182 19.05 -11.48 1.17
C VAL A 182 19.56 -11.89 -0.21
N GLY A 183 20.40 -12.93 -0.29
CA GLY A 183 20.89 -13.47 -1.55
C GLY A 183 19.78 -14.00 -2.46
N GLN A 184 18.76 -14.66 -1.91
CA GLN A 184 17.59 -15.11 -2.68
C GLN A 184 16.75 -13.93 -3.19
N MET A 185 16.54 -12.90 -2.38
CA MET A 185 15.82 -11.69 -2.78
C MET A 185 16.54 -10.96 -3.93
N GLN A 186 17.86 -10.79 -3.81
CA GLN A 186 18.69 -10.18 -4.85
C GLN A 186 18.70 -11.03 -6.13
N ALA A 187 18.83 -12.35 -6.02
CA ALA A 187 18.76 -13.25 -7.18
C ALA A 187 17.42 -13.13 -7.91
N ARG A 188 16.31 -13.02 -7.16
CA ARG A 188 14.98 -12.82 -7.73
C ARG A 188 14.84 -11.49 -8.47
N LEU A 189 15.38 -10.40 -7.91
CA LEU A 189 15.42 -9.09 -8.57
C LEU A 189 16.24 -9.12 -9.87
N SER A 190 17.39 -9.79 -9.86
CA SER A 190 18.24 -9.95 -11.05
C SER A 190 17.58 -10.77 -12.14
N GLN A 191 16.84 -11.83 -11.77
CA GLN A 191 16.10 -12.66 -12.73
C GLN A 191 14.96 -11.87 -13.40
N GLU A 192 14.22 -11.06 -12.64
CA GLU A 192 13.16 -10.21 -13.21
C GLU A 192 13.75 -9.14 -14.14
N GLY A 193 14.84 -8.49 -13.74
CA GLY A 193 15.51 -7.49 -14.57
C GLY A 193 16.09 -8.04 -15.89
N ALA A 194 16.36 -9.35 -15.95
CA ALA A 194 16.85 -10.04 -17.15
C ALA A 194 15.72 -10.52 -18.08
N ARG A 195 14.46 -10.50 -17.64
CA ARG A 195 13.32 -10.91 -18.47
C ARG A 195 12.97 -9.78 -19.44
N PRO A 196 12.92 -10.01 -20.76
CA PRO A 196 12.49 -8.98 -21.69
C PRO A 196 11.04 -8.58 -21.35
N SER A 197 10.82 -7.28 -21.16
CA SER A 197 9.48 -6.72 -21.07
C SER A 197 8.68 -7.14 -22.32
N PRO A 198 7.48 -7.72 -22.17
CA PRO A 198 6.65 -8.07 -23.32
C PRO A 198 6.22 -6.84 -24.13
#